data_AF-A0A1W9RCZ5-F1
#
_entry.id   AF-A0A1W9RCZ5-F1
#
_cell.length_a   1.000
_cell.length_b   1.000
_cell.length_c   1.000
_cell.angle_alpha   90.00
_cell.angle_beta   90.00
_cell.angle_gamma   90.00
#
_symmetry.space_group_name_H-M   'P 1'
#
loop_
_entity.id
_entity.type
_entity.pdbx_description
1 polymer ?
#
loop_
_entity_poly.entity_id
_entity_poly.type
_entity_poly.pdbx_seq_one_letter_code
_entity_poly.pdbx_strand_id
1 'polypeptide(L)'
;MPDYVSPNQLALEGFETPFEQSLNPKNQWVTLANIIPWDEICNLNIKHVGMSDTGRPPINPRVVLGSVITKHLCNLDDKGNR
;
A
#
# COMPACT_ATOMS: atom_id res chain seq x y z
N MET A 1 -2.88 -7.14 10.63
CA MET A 1 -3.63 -6.72 11.81
C MET A 1 -5.09 -6.69 11.37
N PRO A 2 -6.04 -7.38 12.02
CA PRO A 2 -7.44 -7.09 11.78
C PRO A 2 -7.73 -5.69 12.33
N ASP A 3 -8.36 -4.84 11.52
CA ASP A 3 -8.76 -3.51 11.95
C ASP A 3 -9.92 -3.66 12.95
N TYR A 4 -9.82 -2.99 14.10
CA TYR A 4 -10.89 -2.96 15.09
C TYR A 4 -12.07 -2.19 14.51
N VAL A 5 -13.23 -2.86 14.39
CA VAL A 5 -14.50 -2.23 14.04
C VAL A 5 -15.37 -2.18 15.28
N SER A 6 -15.81 -0.98 15.66
CA SER A 6 -16.65 -0.77 16.84
C SER A 6 -18.04 -1.40 16.62
N PRO A 7 -18.58 -2.18 17.57
CA PRO A 7 -19.94 -2.73 17.49
C PRO A 7 -21.04 -1.66 17.45
N ASN A 8 -20.74 -0.46 17.94
CA ASN A 8 -21.67 0.67 18.00
C ASN A 8 -21.59 1.56 16.74
N GLN A 9 -20.73 1.23 15.78
CA GLN A 9 -20.60 2.02 14.55
C GLN A 9 -21.77 1.71 13.61
N LEU A 10 -22.65 2.68 13.41
CA LEU A 10 -23.73 2.61 12.44
C LEU A 10 -23.15 2.65 11.01
N ALA A 11 -23.48 1.64 10.20
CA ALA A 11 -23.25 1.70 8.76
C ALA A 11 -24.24 2.68 8.14
N LEU A 12 -23.74 3.75 7.53
CA LEU A 12 -24.55 4.71 6.80
C LEU A 12 -24.70 4.24 5.35
N GLU A 13 -25.86 3.70 4.98
CA GLU A 13 -26.14 3.31 3.59
C GLU A 13 -25.95 4.53 2.66
N GLY A 14 -25.18 4.34 1.58
CA GLY A 14 -24.82 5.42 0.64
C GLY A 14 -23.61 6.26 1.06
N PHE A 15 -23.03 6.00 2.23
CA PHE A 15 -21.75 6.53 2.69
C PHE A 15 -20.65 5.45 2.61
N GLU A 16 -20.74 4.58 1.61
CA GLU A 16 -19.61 3.75 1.22
C GLU A 16 -18.48 4.69 0.83
N THR A 17 -17.34 4.57 1.50
CA THR A 17 -16.18 5.37 1.15
C THR A 17 -15.78 5.03 -0.30
N PRO A 18 -15.23 5.97 -1.10
CA PRO A 18 -14.78 5.67 -2.46
C PRO A 18 -13.75 4.52 -2.53
N PHE A 19 -13.20 4.12 -1.39
CA PHE A 19 -12.27 3.01 -1.21
C PHE A 19 -12.97 1.64 -1.06
N GLU A 20 -14.26 1.61 -0.73
CA GLU A 20 -15.10 0.40 -0.70
C GLU A 20 -15.64 0.03 -2.10
N GLN A 21 -15.51 0.94 -3.06
CA GLN A 21 -15.89 0.70 -4.45
C GLN A 21 -14.83 -0.14 -5.18
N SER A 22 -15.26 -1.04 -6.07
CA SER A 22 -14.35 -1.81 -6.92
C SER A 22 -13.53 -0.87 -7.81
N LEU A 23 -12.20 -0.93 -7.71
CA LEU A 23 -11.31 -0.19 -8.59
C LEU A 23 -11.54 -0.60 -10.06
N ASN A 24 -11.48 0.36 -10.98
CA ASN A 24 -11.55 0.06 -12.40
C ASN A 24 -10.38 -0.87 -12.79
N PRO A 25 -10.64 -2.09 -13.29
CA PRO A 25 -9.57 -3.04 -13.62
C PRO A 25 -8.64 -2.53 -14.72
N LYS A 26 -9.09 -1.58 -15.53
CA LYS A 26 -8.29 -0.92 -16.58
C LYS A 26 -7.49 0.28 -16.07
N ASN A 27 -7.60 0.64 -14.80
CA ASN A 27 -6.75 1.69 -14.22
C ASN A 27 -5.28 1.26 -14.31
N GLN A 28 -4.40 2.18 -14.71
CA GLN A 28 -2.99 1.91 -14.92
C GLN A 28 -2.31 1.33 -13.67
N TRP A 29 -2.68 1.79 -12.47
CA TRP A 29 -2.15 1.29 -11.21
C TRP A 29 -2.63 -0.12 -10.88
N VAL A 30 -3.88 -0.46 -11.21
CA VAL A 30 -4.42 -1.82 -11.04
C VAL A 30 -3.76 -2.79 -12.00
N THR A 31 -3.59 -2.37 -13.26
CA THR A 31 -2.88 -3.16 -14.28
C THR A 31 -1.42 -3.36 -13.89
N LEU A 32 -0.73 -2.30 -13.46
CA LEU A 32 0.65 -2.35 -12.99
C LEU A 32 0.80 -3.31 -11.80
N ALA A 33 -0.11 -3.24 -10.82
CA ALA A 33 -0.12 -4.14 -9.69
C ALA A 33 -0.28 -5.61 -10.09
N ASN A 34 -0.96 -5.93 -11.19
CA ASN A 34 -1.07 -7.32 -11.66
C ASN A 34 0.19 -7.82 -12.38
N ILE A 35 1.00 -6.92 -12.94
CA ILE A 35 2.21 -7.26 -13.70
C ILE A 35 3.43 -7.40 -12.78
N ILE A 36 3.45 -6.67 -11.65
CA ILE A 36 4.56 -6.69 -10.72
C ILE A 36 4.68 -8.09 -10.06
N PRO A 37 5.87 -8.71 -10.06
CA PRO A 37 6.12 -9.99 -9.39
C PRO A 37 6.25 -9.80 -7.87
N TRP A 38 5.12 -9.54 -7.20
CA TRP A 38 5.08 -9.16 -5.78
C TRP A 38 5.77 -10.15 -4.85
N ASP A 39 5.61 -11.45 -5.07
CA ASP A 39 6.18 -12.46 -4.17
C ASP A 39 7.71 -12.38 -4.16
N GLU A 40 8.34 -12.23 -5.32
CA GLU A 40 9.80 -12.14 -5.41
C GLU A 40 10.33 -10.88 -4.75
N ILE A 41 9.77 -9.71 -5.08
CA ILE A 41 10.27 -8.43 -4.59
C ILE A 41 9.96 -8.20 -3.11
N CYS A 42 8.80 -8.66 -2.61
CA CYS A 42 8.46 -8.59 -1.20
C CYS A 42 9.36 -9.52 -0.38
N ASN A 43 9.64 -10.73 -0.88
CA ASN A 43 10.57 -11.64 -0.22
C ASN A 43 11.98 -11.05 -0.15
N LEU A 44 12.45 -10.40 -1.22
CA LEU A 44 13.72 -9.68 -1.19
C LEU A 44 13.69 -8.54 -0.17
N ASN A 45 12.64 -7.72 -0.14
CA ASN A 45 12.53 -6.63 0.84
C ASN A 45 12.58 -7.16 2.28
N ILE A 46 11.83 -8.23 2.60
CA ILE A 46 11.83 -8.85 3.94
C ILE A 46 13.22 -9.40 4.29
N LYS A 47 13.89 -10.08 3.35
CA LYS A 47 15.25 -10.60 3.56
C LYS A 47 16.27 -9.50 3.87
N HIS A 48 16.17 -8.34 3.23
CA HIS A 48 17.12 -7.25 3.41
C HIS A 48 16.80 -6.37 4.63
N VAL A 49 15.53 -6.13 4.92
CA VAL A 49 15.10 -5.31 6.07
C VAL A 49 15.20 -6.09 7.38
N GLY A 50 15.00 -7.42 7.32
CA GLY A 50 14.95 -8.27 8.51
C GLY A 50 13.66 -8.09 9.31
N MET A 51 13.44 -9.03 10.24
CA MET A 51 12.41 -8.91 11.25
C MET A 51 13.11 -8.43 12.52
N SER A 52 12.71 -7.28 13.06
CA SER A 52 13.27 -6.78 14.31
C SER A 52 12.54 -7.39 15.49
N ASP A 53 13.29 -8.00 16.40
CA ASP A 53 12.77 -8.62 17.62
C ASP A 53 12.43 -7.56 18.70
N THR A 54 12.86 -6.31 18.47
CA THR A 54 12.64 -5.17 19.37
C THR A 54 12.24 -3.93 18.57
N GLY A 55 11.40 -3.06 19.14
CA GLY A 55 10.96 -1.81 18.50
C GLY A 55 9.70 -1.94 17.63
N ARG A 56 9.51 -1.00 16.69
CA ARG A 56 8.32 -0.96 15.82
C ARG A 56 8.42 -2.08 14.76
N PRO A 57 7.35 -2.88 14.55
CA PRO A 57 7.34 -3.89 13.50
C PRO A 57 7.59 -3.28 12.10
N PRO A 58 8.24 -4.02 11.19
CA PRO A 58 8.46 -3.57 9.83
C PRO A 58 7.12 -3.30 9.12
N ILE A 59 7.10 -2.26 8.28
CA ILE A 59 5.94 -1.90 7.45
C ILE A 59 5.75 -2.98 6.37
N ASN A 60 4.50 -3.23 5.97
CA ASN A 60 4.20 -4.15 4.88
C ASN A 60 5.05 -3.81 3.63
N PRO A 61 5.83 -4.76 3.08
CA PRO A 61 6.69 -4.53 1.92
C PRO A 61 5.96 -3.96 0.70
N ARG A 62 4.69 -4.32 0.48
CA ARG A 62 3.90 -3.76 -0.64
C ARG A 62 3.66 -2.27 -0.48
N VAL A 63 3.47 -1.80 0.74
CA VAL A 63 3.29 -0.35 1.03
C VAL A 63 4.60 0.39 0.81
N VAL A 64 5.72 -0.18 1.27
CA VAL A 64 7.06 0.39 1.06
C VAL A 64 7.42 0.45 -0.42
N LEU A 65 7.26 -0.66 -1.15
CA LEU A 65 7.56 -0.71 -2.57
C LEU A 65 6.61 0.15 -3.39
N GLY A 66 5.31 0.15 -3.04
CA GLY A 66 4.31 0.99 -3.68
C GLY A 66 4.64 2.48 -3.54
N SER A 67 5.08 2.94 -2.36
CA SER A 67 5.46 4.34 -2.16
C SER A 67 6.72 4.72 -2.95
N VAL A 68 7.71 3.82 -3.06
CA VAL A 68 8.92 4.03 -3.87
C VAL A 68 8.56 4.11 -5.36
N ILE A 69 7.73 3.20 -5.86
CA ILE A 69 7.26 3.19 -7.25
C ILE A 69 6.50 4.49 -7.56
N THR A 70 5.55 4.87 -6.70
CA THR A 70 4.77 6.10 -6.87
C THR A 70 5.67 7.34 -6.81
N LYS A 71 6.60 7.42 -5.86
CA LYS A 71 7.57 8.53 -5.76
C LYS A 71 8.37 8.67 -7.06
N HIS A 72 8.84 7.55 -7.61
CA HIS A 72 9.60 7.53 -8.85
C HIS A 72 8.75 7.93 -10.07
N LEU A 73 7.58 7.31 -10.26
CA LEU A 73 6.72 7.54 -11.42
C LEU A 73 6.10 8.95 -11.43
N CYS A 74 5.77 9.48 -10.26
CA CYS A 74 5.21 10.82 -10.14
C CYS A 74 6.29 11.91 -9.99
N ASN A 75 7.58 11.55 -10.06
CA ASN A 75 8.71 12.45 -9.88
C ASN A 75 8.59 13.32 -8.62
N LEU A 76 8.11 12.74 -7.52
CA LEU A 76 7.86 13.41 -6.24
C LEU A 76 9.15 13.47 -5.42
N ASP A 77 10.24 13.96 -6.01
CA ASP A 77 11.48 14.13 -5.28
C ASP A 77 11.30 15.25 -4.23
N ASP A 78 11.81 15.03 -3.02
CA ASP A 78 11.71 16.01 -1.90
C ASP A 78 12.59 17.25 -2.13
N LYS A 79 13.26 17.32 -3.29
CA LYS A 79 13.90 18.54 -3.77
C LYS A 79 12.77 19.46 -4.24
N GLY A 80 12.30 20.31 -3.32
CA GLY A 80 11.33 21.35 -3.62
C GLY A 80 11.63 22.01 -4.97
N ASN A 81 10.58 22.09 -5.79
CA ASN A 81 10.56 22.87 -7.03
C ASN A 81 11.25 24.23 -6.77
N ARG A 82 12.39 24.47 -7.44
CA ARG A 82 13.04 25.78 -7.47
C ARG A 82 12.39 26.63 -8.55
#